data_AF-A0A8T3BVA1-F1
#
_entry.id   AF-A0A8T3BVA1-F1
#
_cell.length_a   1.000
_cell.length_b   1.000
_cell.length_c   1.000
_cell.angle_alpha   90.00
_cell.angle_beta   90.00
_cell.angle_gamma   90.00
#
_symmetry.space_group_name_H-M   'P 1'
#
loop_
_entity.id
_entity.type
_entity.pdbx_description
1 polymer ?
#
loop_
_entity_poly.entity_id
_entity_poly.type
_entity_poly.pdbx_seq_one_letter_code
_entity_poly.pdbx_strand_id
1 'polypeptide(L)'
;MTGDHHPSRNPMTKGDSRLAAQNDDERGSSKKAEPNDVASTVTSDSLIIFYKKFHFPNDLVAKVPKRSDRACLPPPGYLTISESSLRAGLRFPPPPELIDISARCGVSLAQFSHRAMSVTMGLIAFFRDHGAVLTPEYLSRMGRFIVDTQGRVTFRFKWLDMRTRDPLKSWAHAFFYVQNDWGLIEKWGKMKDLPVPLHVGEEDILKILNIPDVKHLLFEVRHLTKYIEEEFLFKVGLSIQAGKSEAKMLKKSTKVHEPPAPSSKVPSKRKSDDPQALLKKKKLEGISTSPSQVPPDSSPTKLHVPGDVLKHQCLGRHKTDDLLSRHMELEVELTQTLNEWNDEFVKVKYLQGEYKRKYDHRTKEVKVLEVELTDCRTELANVMTTTSLKNQQIDRLQIELVEAQTTITQLLKDQKVSGEKVAVLEAENKKSQTIIAEKEAALFGLESSRVIEDFKKSIDFKIIIQDHLQEAREHIYNIEVKALEQQCLDEGFTRGFLKGVRLLQRKAGVKIDGLTTSQASEDPSSDLGGAEIESELRKVFSSDDESVDVE
;
A
#
# COMPACT_ATOMS: atom_id res chain seq x y z
N MET A 1 -3.92 -8.35 57.80
CA MET A 1 -3.79 -6.99 58.33
C MET A 1 -4.32 -6.06 57.24
N THR A 2 -5.52 -5.48 57.35
CA THR A 2 -5.79 -4.20 58.07
C THR A 2 -4.71 -3.17 57.71
N GLY A 3 -4.91 -2.18 56.83
CA GLY A 3 -6.15 -1.64 56.28
C GLY A 3 -6.60 -0.44 57.11
N ASP A 4 -6.49 0.77 56.56
CA ASP A 4 -6.99 2.00 57.17
C ASP A 4 -7.45 3.00 56.10
N HIS A 5 -8.62 3.60 56.34
CA HIS A 5 -9.21 4.66 55.54
C HIS A 5 -9.17 5.98 56.33
N HIS A 6 -8.86 7.10 55.64
CA HIS A 6 -9.25 8.42 56.12
C HIS A 6 -9.91 9.25 55.01
N PRO A 7 -11.19 9.64 55.15
CA PRO A 7 -11.84 10.59 54.26
C PRO A 7 -11.58 12.02 54.74
N SER A 8 -11.21 12.92 53.81
CA SER A 8 -11.07 14.35 54.12
C SER A 8 -12.44 15.05 54.18
N ARG A 9 -12.49 16.16 54.93
CA ARG A 9 -13.69 16.70 55.57
C ARG A 9 -14.09 18.03 54.94
N ASN A 10 -15.30 18.11 54.38
CA ASN A 10 -15.89 19.40 53.99
C ASN A 10 -16.30 20.21 55.24
N PRO A 11 -16.06 21.53 55.29
CA PRO A 11 -16.77 22.43 56.20
C PRO A 11 -18.08 22.92 55.55
N MET A 12 -19.16 22.88 56.32
CA MET A 12 -20.41 23.57 55.99
C MET A 12 -20.25 25.08 56.24
N THR A 13 -20.78 25.92 55.34
CA THR A 13 -21.14 27.30 55.70
C THR A 13 -22.62 27.50 55.46
N LYS A 14 -23.38 27.55 56.57
CA LYS A 14 -24.83 27.75 56.59
C LYS A 14 -25.11 29.25 56.66
N GLY A 15 -25.86 29.78 55.69
CA GLY A 15 -26.24 31.20 55.63
C GLY A 15 -27.71 31.34 55.27
N ASP A 16 -28.60 31.21 56.25
CA ASP A 16 -30.03 31.49 56.12
C ASP A 16 -30.27 33.01 56.13
N SER A 17 -30.93 33.54 55.10
CA SER A 17 -31.59 34.86 55.14
C SER A 17 -32.91 34.86 54.36
N ARG A 18 -33.97 34.54 55.11
CA ARG A 18 -35.36 35.00 54.90
C ARG A 18 -35.38 36.54 54.72
N LEU A 19 -36.34 37.21 54.07
CA LEU A 19 -37.67 36.86 53.55
C LEU A 19 -38.08 37.98 52.55
N ALA A 20 -38.73 37.64 51.43
CA ALA A 20 -39.61 38.56 50.71
C ALA A 20 -40.57 37.75 49.82
N ALA A 21 -41.79 37.54 50.29
CA ALA A 21 -42.85 36.96 49.49
C ALA A 21 -43.63 38.07 48.80
N GLN A 22 -43.89 37.94 47.49
CA GLN A 22 -45.09 38.51 46.90
C GLN A 22 -45.49 37.79 45.60
N ASN A 23 -46.65 37.14 45.71
CA ASN A 23 -47.67 36.89 44.71
C ASN A 23 -47.36 35.96 43.52
N ASP A 24 -48.14 34.89 43.51
CA ASP A 24 -48.52 34.15 42.31
C ASP A 24 -49.06 35.10 41.23
N ASP A 25 -48.62 34.87 39.99
CA ASP A 25 -49.47 35.10 38.83
C ASP A 25 -49.13 34.01 37.79
N GLU A 26 -50.05 33.05 37.63
CA GLU A 26 -49.90 31.95 36.69
C GLU A 26 -49.97 32.46 35.24
N ARG A 27 -48.84 32.91 34.70
CA ARG A 27 -48.67 33.06 33.25
C ARG A 27 -47.67 32.03 32.77
N GLY A 28 -48.20 30.89 32.33
CA GLY A 28 -47.46 29.72 31.90
C GLY A 28 -46.28 30.06 30.99
N SER A 29 -45.09 30.15 31.59
CA SER A 29 -43.84 30.19 30.85
C SER A 29 -43.69 28.82 30.20
N SER A 30 -43.98 28.73 28.90
CA SER A 30 -43.49 27.62 28.11
C SER A 30 -41.99 27.55 28.34
N LYS A 31 -41.54 26.48 29.02
CA LYS A 31 -40.12 26.15 29.09
C LYS A 31 -39.67 25.98 27.64
N LYS A 32 -39.08 27.04 27.07
CA LYS A 32 -38.19 26.90 25.93
C LYS A 32 -37.13 25.92 26.42
N ALA A 33 -37.25 24.67 25.98
CA ALA A 33 -36.18 23.71 26.14
C ALA A 33 -34.91 24.40 25.67
N GLU A 34 -33.87 24.44 26.50
CA GLU A 34 -32.59 24.96 26.04
C GLU A 34 -32.22 24.16 24.80
N PRO A 35 -31.80 24.80 23.68
CA PRO A 35 -31.60 24.08 22.42
C PRO A 35 -30.53 22.97 22.46
N ASN A 36 -29.81 22.87 23.58
CA ASN A 36 -28.76 21.88 23.84
C ASN A 36 -29.28 20.58 24.49
N ASP A 37 -30.58 20.43 24.81
CA ASP A 37 -31.08 19.29 25.60
C ASP A 37 -31.47 18.05 24.78
N VAL A 38 -31.01 17.94 23.52
CA VAL A 38 -31.35 16.79 22.66
C VAL A 38 -30.28 15.71 22.72
N ALA A 39 -30.67 14.54 23.20
CA ALA A 39 -29.84 13.33 23.22
C ALA A 39 -29.52 12.81 21.80
N SER A 40 -28.43 12.05 21.66
CA SER A 40 -28.16 11.42 20.38
C SER A 40 -29.12 10.27 20.05
N THR A 41 -29.46 10.16 18.77
CA THR A 41 -30.18 9.06 18.13
C THR A 41 -29.26 7.93 17.66
N VAL A 42 -27.94 8.08 17.74
CA VAL A 42 -27.00 7.00 17.40
C VAL A 42 -27.13 5.87 18.42
N THR A 43 -27.41 4.66 17.94
CA THR A 43 -27.53 3.44 18.74
C THR A 43 -26.30 2.53 18.61
N SER A 44 -26.24 1.44 19.38
CA SER A 44 -25.28 0.34 19.16
C SER A 44 -25.30 -0.15 17.71
N ASP A 45 -26.49 -0.33 17.17
CA ASP A 45 -26.70 -0.92 15.84
C ASP A 45 -26.25 0.08 14.75
N SER A 46 -26.45 1.38 15.00
CA SER A 46 -25.91 2.45 14.16
C SER A 46 -24.38 2.40 14.13
N LEU A 47 -23.71 2.17 15.26
CA LEU A 47 -22.25 2.00 15.30
C LEU A 47 -21.81 0.76 14.53
N ILE A 48 -22.49 -0.39 14.67
CA ILE A 48 -22.17 -1.62 13.91
C ILE A 48 -22.25 -1.35 12.39
N ILE A 49 -23.26 -0.61 11.94
CA ILE A 49 -23.37 -0.16 10.55
C ILE A 49 -22.19 0.75 10.18
N PHE A 50 -21.77 1.67 11.05
CA PHE A 50 -20.63 2.56 10.78
C PHE A 50 -19.28 1.83 10.72
N TYR A 51 -19.01 0.88 11.63
CA TYR A 51 -17.82 0.01 11.58
C TYR A 51 -17.70 -0.68 10.22
N LYS A 52 -18.80 -1.30 9.75
CA LYS A 52 -18.83 -2.00 8.45
C LYS A 52 -18.75 -1.05 7.25
N LYS A 53 -19.46 0.08 7.28
CA LYS A 53 -19.60 1.02 6.15
C LYS A 53 -18.41 1.94 5.95
N PHE A 54 -17.68 2.28 7.02
CA PHE A 54 -16.57 3.23 6.99
C PHE A 54 -15.21 2.61 7.35
N HIS A 55 -15.16 1.27 7.49
CA HIS A 55 -13.95 0.49 7.76
C HIS A 55 -13.14 1.04 8.95
N PHE A 56 -13.79 1.16 10.10
CA PHE A 56 -13.11 1.57 11.33
C PHE A 56 -12.04 0.53 11.70
N PRO A 57 -10.82 0.96 12.10
CA PRO A 57 -9.77 0.03 12.49
C PRO A 57 -10.09 -0.61 13.86
N ASN A 58 -9.53 -1.79 14.11
CA ASN A 58 -9.90 -2.65 15.24
C ASN A 58 -9.55 -2.09 16.63
N ASP A 59 -8.61 -1.14 16.67
CA ASP A 59 -8.14 -0.39 17.84
C ASP A 59 -9.05 0.81 18.19
N LEU A 60 -9.89 1.27 17.27
CA LEU A 60 -10.81 2.39 17.50
C LEU A 60 -11.94 1.99 18.45
N VAL A 61 -11.99 2.62 19.62
CA VAL A 61 -13.06 2.49 20.61
C VAL A 61 -14.16 3.51 20.31
N ALA A 62 -15.23 3.10 19.62
CA ALA A 62 -16.44 3.91 19.44
C ALA A 62 -17.44 3.67 20.59
N LYS A 63 -18.08 4.75 21.06
CA LYS A 63 -18.97 4.75 22.23
C LYS A 63 -20.26 5.51 21.94
N VAL A 64 -21.39 4.87 22.22
CA VAL A 64 -22.73 5.46 22.16
C VAL A 64 -22.87 6.51 23.27
N PRO A 65 -23.33 7.75 22.96
CA PRO A 65 -23.63 8.74 23.99
C PRO A 65 -24.81 8.32 24.87
N LYS A 66 -24.73 8.56 26.17
CA LYS A 66 -25.90 8.46 27.07
C LYS A 66 -26.86 9.64 26.80
N ARG A 67 -28.10 9.53 27.26
CA ARG A 67 -29.09 10.64 27.20
C ARG A 67 -28.62 11.92 27.90
N SER A 68 -27.75 11.81 28.90
CA SER A 68 -27.09 12.92 29.61
C SER A 68 -25.95 13.58 28.83
N ASP A 69 -25.39 12.90 27.84
CA ASP A 69 -24.13 13.30 27.21
C ASP A 69 -24.40 14.34 26.11
N ARG A 70 -23.41 15.18 25.79
CA ARG A 70 -23.59 16.34 24.87
C ARG A 70 -22.46 16.40 23.84
N ALA A 71 -22.79 16.79 22.61
CA ALA A 71 -21.84 16.79 21.48
C ALA A 71 -20.67 17.80 21.62
N CYS A 72 -20.85 18.83 22.47
CA CYS A 72 -19.84 19.82 22.82
C CYS A 72 -18.99 19.43 24.05
N LEU A 73 -19.38 18.39 24.78
CA LEU A 73 -18.73 17.94 26.01
C LEU A 73 -18.45 16.42 25.93
N PRO A 74 -17.47 15.99 25.12
CA PRO A 74 -17.05 14.60 25.11
C PRO A 74 -16.47 14.18 26.47
N PRO A 75 -16.56 12.88 26.84
CA PRO A 75 -15.80 12.35 27.96
C PRO A 75 -14.28 12.54 27.75
N PRO A 76 -13.48 12.67 28.82
CA PRO A 76 -12.03 12.84 28.71
C PRO A 76 -11.38 11.76 27.82
N GLY A 77 -10.52 12.18 26.89
CA GLY A 77 -9.86 11.29 25.92
C GLY A 77 -10.68 10.96 24.66
N TYR A 78 -11.96 11.34 24.58
CA TYR A 78 -12.80 11.09 23.40
C TYR A 78 -12.93 12.32 22.50
N LEU A 79 -13.03 12.06 21.18
CA LEU A 79 -13.47 13.02 20.18
C LEU A 79 -14.95 12.79 19.85
N THR A 80 -15.69 13.85 19.55
CA THR A 80 -17.10 13.74 19.11
C THR A 80 -17.19 13.78 17.58
N ILE A 81 -17.79 12.75 16.99
CA ILE A 81 -17.92 12.54 15.55
C ILE A 81 -19.40 12.45 15.15
N SER A 82 -19.74 12.77 13.90
CA SER A 82 -21.06 12.53 13.30
C SER A 82 -20.97 11.64 12.06
N GLU A 83 -22.05 10.96 11.65
CA GLU A 83 -22.05 10.23 10.36
C GLU A 83 -21.70 11.18 9.19
N SER A 84 -22.16 12.44 9.24
CA SER A 84 -21.81 13.44 8.23
C SER A 84 -20.31 13.75 8.16
N SER A 85 -19.57 13.63 9.27
CA SER A 85 -18.11 13.78 9.27
C SER A 85 -17.45 12.60 8.53
N LEU A 86 -17.92 11.37 8.75
CA LEU A 86 -17.42 10.16 8.08
C LEU A 86 -17.71 10.16 6.57
N ARG A 87 -18.93 10.57 6.18
CA ARG A 87 -19.33 10.75 4.77
C ARG A 87 -18.51 11.84 4.08
N ALA A 88 -18.15 12.89 4.81
CA ALA A 88 -17.34 13.99 4.29
C ALA A 88 -15.84 13.67 4.11
N GLY A 89 -15.39 12.45 4.44
CA GLY A 89 -14.01 11.99 4.21
C GLY A 89 -13.19 11.74 5.48
N LEU A 90 -13.74 11.98 6.68
CA LEU A 90 -13.02 11.68 7.92
C LEU A 90 -12.75 10.17 8.05
N ARG A 91 -11.51 9.82 8.42
CA ARG A 91 -11.06 8.45 8.76
C ARG A 91 -10.30 8.48 10.08
N PHE A 92 -9.96 7.30 10.59
CA PHE A 92 -9.27 7.11 11.85
C PHE A 92 -7.90 6.48 11.61
N PRO A 93 -6.83 6.97 12.28
CA PRO A 93 -6.79 8.15 13.15
C PRO A 93 -7.09 9.46 12.39
N PRO A 94 -7.71 10.49 12.99
CA PRO A 94 -7.89 11.78 12.31
C PRO A 94 -6.52 12.41 11.97
N PRO A 95 -6.40 13.26 10.94
CA PRO A 95 -5.16 13.98 10.70
C PRO A 95 -4.86 14.93 11.87
N PRO A 96 -3.63 14.99 12.41
CA PRO A 96 -3.26 15.95 13.45
C PRO A 96 -3.62 17.40 13.09
N GLU A 97 -3.45 17.78 11.82
CA GLU A 97 -3.82 19.08 11.27
C GLU A 97 -5.32 19.38 11.49
N LEU A 98 -6.19 18.38 11.30
CA LEU A 98 -7.63 18.55 11.53
C LEU A 98 -7.93 18.76 13.02
N ILE A 99 -7.22 18.07 13.91
CA ILE A 99 -7.34 18.26 15.35
C ILE A 99 -6.91 19.67 15.74
N ASP A 100 -5.75 20.12 15.25
CA ASP A 100 -5.22 21.47 15.51
C ASP A 100 -6.16 22.57 14.99
N ILE A 101 -6.72 22.38 13.79
CA ILE A 101 -7.71 23.30 13.19
C ILE A 101 -8.99 23.32 14.04
N SER A 102 -9.49 22.16 14.47
CA SER A 102 -10.69 22.04 15.32
C SER A 102 -10.47 22.71 16.68
N ALA A 103 -9.32 22.46 17.31
CA ALA A 103 -8.91 23.05 18.59
C ALA A 103 -8.73 24.56 18.48
N ARG A 104 -8.06 25.05 17.43
CA ARG A 104 -7.87 26.49 17.19
C ARG A 104 -9.18 27.23 16.91
N CYS A 105 -10.15 26.54 16.31
CA CYS A 105 -11.50 27.04 16.13
C CYS A 105 -12.36 26.96 17.42
N GLY A 106 -11.95 26.20 18.44
CA GLY A 106 -12.76 25.96 19.64
C GLY A 106 -14.02 25.12 19.37
N VAL A 107 -13.98 24.24 18.37
CA VAL A 107 -15.13 23.43 17.93
C VAL A 107 -14.81 21.94 17.92
N SER A 108 -15.86 21.14 17.96
CA SER A 108 -15.85 19.68 17.80
C SER A 108 -15.84 19.28 16.31
N LEU A 109 -15.22 18.15 15.97
CA LEU A 109 -15.23 17.58 14.61
C LEU A 109 -16.66 17.27 14.10
N ALA A 110 -17.61 17.00 14.99
CA ALA A 110 -19.03 16.84 14.66
C ALA A 110 -19.73 18.15 14.27
N GLN A 111 -19.17 19.31 14.67
CA GLN A 111 -19.72 20.62 14.32
C GLN A 111 -19.34 21.07 12.91
N PHE A 112 -18.33 20.48 12.26
CA PHE A 112 -18.07 20.79 10.86
C PHE A 112 -19.29 20.40 10.00
N SER A 113 -19.75 21.32 9.14
CA SER A 113 -20.68 20.94 8.09
C SER A 113 -20.01 19.96 7.11
N HIS A 114 -20.80 19.16 6.39
CA HIS A 114 -20.26 18.21 5.41
C HIS A 114 -19.28 18.89 4.43
N ARG A 115 -19.67 20.06 3.88
CA ARG A 115 -18.81 20.85 3.00
C ARG A 115 -17.54 21.35 3.70
N ALA A 116 -17.65 21.86 4.93
CA ALA A 116 -16.49 22.31 5.69
C ALA A 116 -15.49 21.16 5.91
N MET A 117 -15.96 20.01 6.41
CA MET A 117 -15.13 18.83 6.63
C MET A 117 -14.49 18.34 5.32
N SER A 118 -15.26 18.19 4.22
CA SER A 118 -14.70 17.74 2.94
C SER A 118 -13.63 18.68 2.38
N VAL A 119 -13.81 20.01 2.50
CA VAL A 119 -12.76 20.94 2.05
C VAL A 119 -11.54 20.87 2.97
N THR A 120 -11.71 20.81 4.29
CA THR A 120 -10.55 20.67 5.20
C THR A 120 -9.77 19.38 4.94
N MET A 121 -10.48 18.26 4.78
CA MET A 121 -9.86 16.97 4.44
C MET A 121 -9.14 17.02 3.08
N GLY A 122 -9.76 17.61 2.07
CA GLY A 122 -9.15 17.82 0.76
C GLY A 122 -7.89 18.67 0.83
N LEU A 123 -7.92 19.79 1.56
CA LEU A 123 -6.75 20.67 1.75
C LEU A 123 -5.62 19.96 2.52
N ILE A 124 -5.92 19.21 3.58
CA ILE A 124 -4.91 18.46 4.35
C ILE A 124 -4.20 17.45 3.45
N ALA A 125 -4.96 16.65 2.69
CA ALA A 125 -4.38 15.66 1.79
C ALA A 125 -3.62 16.31 0.63
N PHE A 126 -4.15 17.39 0.05
CA PHE A 126 -3.46 18.15 -0.99
C PHE A 126 -2.11 18.69 -0.49
N PHE A 127 -2.04 19.25 0.72
CA PHE A 127 -0.78 19.73 1.30
C PHE A 127 0.21 18.58 1.50
N ARG A 128 -0.26 17.43 2.01
CA ARG A 128 0.58 16.23 2.24
C ARG A 128 1.14 15.62 0.97
N ASP A 129 0.33 15.48 -0.08
CA ASP A 129 0.77 15.01 -1.40
C ASP A 129 1.90 15.89 -1.99
N HIS A 130 1.99 17.13 -1.50
CA HIS A 130 2.96 18.14 -1.90
C HIS A 130 4.09 18.38 -0.88
N GLY A 131 4.19 17.54 0.16
CA GLY A 131 5.24 17.63 1.19
C GLY A 131 5.11 18.82 2.14
N ALA A 132 3.89 19.32 2.34
CA ALA A 132 3.56 20.41 3.25
C ALA A 132 2.53 19.97 4.32
N VAL A 133 2.43 20.74 5.40
CA VAL A 133 1.48 20.52 6.50
C VAL A 133 0.51 21.70 6.59
N LEU A 134 -0.80 21.43 6.61
CA LEU A 134 -1.83 22.46 6.72
C LEU A 134 -2.00 22.92 8.18
N THR A 135 -1.18 23.86 8.63
CA THR A 135 -1.32 24.48 9.96
C THR A 135 -2.52 25.43 10.04
N PRO A 136 -3.10 25.64 11.25
CA PRO A 136 -4.12 26.68 11.47
C PRO A 136 -3.64 28.09 11.10
N GLU A 137 -2.34 28.36 11.17
CA GLU A 137 -1.70 29.61 10.78
C GLU A 137 -1.76 29.84 9.27
N TYR A 138 -1.54 28.80 8.43
CA TYR A 138 -1.73 28.92 6.98
C TYR A 138 -3.19 29.20 6.62
N LEU A 139 -4.16 28.52 7.26
CA LEU A 139 -5.57 28.85 7.10
C LEU A 139 -5.84 30.31 7.49
N SER A 140 -5.37 30.74 8.67
CA SER A 140 -5.55 32.12 9.17
C SER A 140 -4.91 33.21 8.30
N ARG A 141 -3.88 32.86 7.50
CA ARG A 141 -3.28 33.75 6.49
C ARG A 141 -4.03 33.73 5.17
N MET A 142 -4.61 32.59 4.76
CA MET A 142 -5.49 32.52 3.59
C MET A 142 -6.79 33.31 3.83
N GLY A 143 -7.52 33.01 4.90
CA GLY A 143 -8.84 33.60 5.19
C GLY A 143 -9.04 33.96 6.65
N ARG A 144 -10.14 34.65 6.96
CA ARG A 144 -10.46 35.06 8.33
C ARG A 144 -11.44 34.08 8.97
N PHE A 145 -11.10 33.58 10.15
CA PHE A 145 -12.06 32.96 11.05
C PHE A 145 -12.92 34.05 11.72
N ILE A 146 -14.23 33.95 11.55
CA ILE A 146 -15.24 34.83 12.15
C ILE A 146 -16.17 33.95 12.98
N VAL A 147 -16.18 34.17 14.29
CA VAL A 147 -17.15 33.56 15.20
C VAL A 147 -18.37 34.47 15.27
N ASP A 148 -19.56 33.94 14.99
CA ASP A 148 -20.80 34.71 15.12
C ASP A 148 -21.40 34.65 16.53
N THR A 149 -22.48 35.41 16.75
CA THR A 149 -23.16 35.50 18.06
C THR A 149 -23.87 34.22 18.48
N GLN A 150 -23.91 33.18 17.63
CA GLN A 150 -24.37 31.83 17.97
C GLN A 150 -23.21 30.86 18.22
N GLY A 151 -21.96 31.33 18.19
CA GLY A 151 -20.77 30.47 18.34
C GLY A 151 -20.45 29.62 17.09
N ARG A 152 -21.03 29.93 15.92
CA ARG A 152 -20.59 29.29 14.67
C ARG A 152 -19.28 29.91 14.24
N VAL A 153 -18.31 29.06 13.93
CA VAL A 153 -17.06 29.45 13.29
C VAL A 153 -17.30 29.42 11.79
N THR A 154 -17.12 30.58 11.16
CA THR A 154 -17.11 30.72 9.71
C THR A 154 -15.71 31.10 9.27
N PHE A 155 -15.04 30.20 8.55
CA PHE A 155 -13.81 30.54 7.85
C PHE A 155 -14.18 31.11 6.49
N ARG A 156 -13.83 32.38 6.27
CA ARG A 156 -14.15 33.10 5.04
C ARG A 156 -12.88 33.51 4.32
N PHE A 157 -12.63 32.85 3.20
CA PHE A 157 -11.75 33.32 2.14
C PHE A 157 -12.60 33.84 0.97
N LYS A 158 -11.99 34.45 -0.07
CA LYS A 158 -12.72 35.00 -1.23
C LYS A 158 -13.62 33.96 -1.92
N TRP A 159 -13.23 32.69 -1.87
CA TRP A 159 -13.82 31.58 -2.62
C TRP A 159 -14.17 30.36 -1.76
N LEU A 160 -13.70 30.33 -0.50
CA LEU A 160 -13.96 29.27 0.46
C LEU A 160 -14.76 29.81 1.66
N ASP A 161 -15.97 29.27 1.83
CA ASP A 161 -16.85 29.50 2.98
C ASP A 161 -17.04 28.18 3.71
N MET A 162 -16.23 27.94 4.75
CA MET A 162 -16.43 26.82 5.66
C MET A 162 -17.23 27.31 6.86
N ARG A 163 -18.40 26.71 7.11
CA ARG A 163 -19.20 27.01 8.29
C ARG A 163 -19.31 25.79 9.18
N THR A 164 -19.08 25.98 10.47
CA THR A 164 -19.57 25.01 11.46
C THR A 164 -21.08 25.15 11.60
N ARG A 165 -21.71 24.07 12.04
CA ARG A 165 -23.15 24.00 12.25
C ARG A 165 -23.52 24.77 13.51
N ASP A 166 -24.68 25.42 13.45
CA ASP A 166 -25.29 26.17 14.53
C ASP A 166 -25.44 25.32 15.79
N PRO A 167 -24.73 25.61 16.90
CA PRO A 167 -24.77 24.80 18.12
C PRO A 167 -26.19 24.50 18.61
N LEU A 168 -27.13 25.41 18.34
CA LEU A 168 -28.54 25.34 18.77
C LEU A 168 -29.46 24.56 17.80
N LYS A 169 -28.92 23.93 16.74
CA LYS A 169 -29.69 23.19 15.73
C LYS A 169 -29.45 21.68 15.76
N SER A 170 -30.32 20.97 15.05
CA SER A 170 -30.50 19.51 15.04
C SER A 170 -29.33 18.61 14.59
N TRP A 171 -28.13 19.16 14.41
CA TRP A 171 -26.93 18.35 14.15
C TRP A 171 -26.45 17.60 15.40
N ALA A 172 -26.76 18.14 16.58
CA ALA A 172 -26.50 17.51 17.87
C ALA A 172 -27.30 16.22 18.10
N HIS A 173 -28.13 15.78 17.15
CA HIS A 173 -28.91 14.55 17.28
C HIS A 173 -28.14 13.31 16.82
N ALA A 174 -27.16 13.42 15.91
CA ALA A 174 -26.52 12.26 15.26
C ALA A 174 -24.99 12.22 15.50
N PHE A 175 -24.58 12.13 16.77
CA PHE A 175 -23.18 12.08 17.17
C PHE A 175 -22.83 10.83 17.98
N PHE A 176 -21.55 10.51 18.01
CA PHE A 176 -20.99 9.47 18.88
C PHE A 176 -19.56 9.84 19.27
N TYR A 177 -19.03 9.14 20.27
CA TYR A 177 -17.69 9.37 20.78
C TYR A 177 -16.71 8.33 20.22
N VAL A 178 -15.48 8.74 19.94
CA VAL A 178 -14.39 7.84 19.54
C VAL A 178 -13.13 8.13 20.34
N GLN A 179 -12.38 7.08 20.66
CA GLN A 179 -11.07 7.13 21.30
C GLN A 179 -10.17 6.11 20.62
N ASN A 180 -8.88 6.44 20.50
CA ASN A 180 -7.82 5.51 20.15
C ASN A 180 -6.49 6.05 20.75
N ASP A 181 -5.47 5.22 20.83
CA ASP A 181 -4.11 5.66 21.11
C ASP A 181 -3.52 6.31 19.85
N TRP A 182 -3.82 7.60 19.66
CA TRP A 182 -3.38 8.43 18.53
C TRP A 182 -1.84 8.62 18.42
N GLY A 183 -1.04 7.87 19.19
CA GLY A 183 0.43 7.87 19.10
C GLY A 183 0.98 7.01 17.95
N LEU A 184 0.15 6.18 17.31
CA LEU A 184 0.53 5.32 16.17
C LEU A 184 0.00 5.90 14.85
N ILE A 185 0.66 6.92 14.29
CA ILE A 185 0.23 7.58 13.04
C ILE A 185 1.34 7.64 12.00
N GLU A 186 1.24 6.78 10.98
CA GLU A 186 1.87 7.01 9.66
C GLU A 186 1.06 6.33 8.54
N LYS A 187 -0.28 6.44 8.58
CA LYS A 187 -1.19 5.83 7.57
C LYS A 187 -2.35 6.75 7.19
N TRP A 188 -2.02 7.94 6.70
CA TRP A 188 -2.94 8.67 5.81
C TRP A 188 -2.44 8.52 4.38
N GLY A 189 -3.33 8.00 3.52
CA GLY A 189 -3.05 7.86 2.09
C GLY A 189 -3.02 9.20 1.36
N LYS A 190 -2.69 9.12 0.07
CA LYS A 190 -2.66 10.26 -0.86
C LYS A 190 -4.07 10.78 -1.13
N MET A 191 -4.22 11.91 -1.82
CA MET A 191 -5.53 12.45 -2.18
C MET A 191 -6.41 11.44 -2.95
N LYS A 192 -5.80 10.50 -3.68
CA LYS A 192 -6.45 9.38 -4.38
C LYS A 192 -7.07 8.31 -3.48
N ASP A 193 -6.61 8.22 -2.22
CA ASP A 193 -7.04 7.21 -1.25
C ASP A 193 -8.21 7.69 -0.38
N LEU A 194 -8.65 8.94 -0.60
CA LEU A 194 -9.83 9.51 0.05
C LEU A 194 -11.11 8.97 -0.60
N PRO A 195 -12.19 8.75 0.17
CA PRO A 195 -13.43 8.19 -0.35
C PRO A 195 -14.06 9.11 -1.40
N VAL A 196 -14.18 8.61 -2.63
CA VAL A 196 -15.00 9.26 -3.66
C VAL A 196 -16.49 9.10 -3.31
N PRO A 197 -17.32 10.16 -3.40
CA PRO A 197 -16.99 11.51 -3.80
C PRO A 197 -16.66 12.42 -2.60
N LEU A 198 -15.37 12.72 -2.39
CA LEU A 198 -15.02 14.07 -1.96
C LEU A 198 -15.60 15.02 -3.01
N HIS A 199 -16.43 15.96 -2.58
CA HIS A 199 -17.08 16.94 -3.46
C HIS A 199 -16.10 18.03 -3.94
N VAL A 200 -14.80 17.73 -3.89
CA VAL A 200 -13.68 18.62 -4.11
C VAL A 200 -12.51 17.79 -4.65
N GLY A 201 -12.40 17.66 -5.97
CA GLY A 201 -11.21 17.11 -6.62
C GLY A 201 -10.03 18.10 -6.59
N GLU A 202 -8.87 17.69 -7.09
CA GLU A 202 -7.68 18.56 -7.16
C GLU A 202 -7.96 19.84 -7.94
N GLU A 203 -8.62 19.73 -9.09
CA GLU A 203 -9.09 20.89 -9.86
C GLU A 203 -10.05 21.79 -9.06
N ASP A 204 -10.93 21.21 -8.23
CA ASP A 204 -11.85 21.99 -7.42
C ASP A 204 -11.11 22.69 -6.29
N ILE A 205 -10.06 22.10 -5.71
CA ILE A 205 -9.16 22.77 -4.77
C ILE A 205 -8.48 23.97 -5.45
N LEU A 206 -7.91 23.77 -6.65
CA LEU A 206 -7.25 24.86 -7.40
C LEU A 206 -8.24 25.99 -7.75
N LYS A 207 -9.47 25.65 -8.19
CA LYS A 207 -10.55 26.60 -8.45
C LYS A 207 -11.02 27.31 -7.17
N ILE A 208 -11.18 26.59 -6.04
CA ILE A 208 -11.54 27.14 -4.72
C ILE A 208 -10.44 28.03 -4.14
N LEU A 209 -9.17 27.80 -4.49
CA LEU A 209 -8.07 28.68 -4.09
C LEU A 209 -7.86 29.82 -5.09
N ASN A 210 -8.46 29.75 -6.28
CA ASN A 210 -8.25 30.63 -7.43
C ASN A 210 -6.75 30.73 -7.80
N ILE A 211 -6.12 29.57 -7.93
CA ILE A 211 -4.71 29.43 -8.28
C ILE A 211 -4.63 28.76 -9.65
N PRO A 212 -3.84 29.30 -10.61
CA PRO A 212 -3.85 28.83 -12.00
C PRO A 212 -3.33 27.40 -12.15
N ASP A 213 -2.36 26.98 -11.34
CA ASP A 213 -1.85 25.62 -11.32
C ASP A 213 -1.27 25.21 -9.96
N VAL A 214 -0.98 23.91 -9.82
CA VAL A 214 -0.35 23.30 -8.64
C VAL A 214 1.02 23.92 -8.31
N LYS A 215 1.79 24.35 -9.32
CA LYS A 215 3.13 24.93 -9.12
C LYS A 215 3.05 26.30 -8.47
N HIS A 216 2.03 27.09 -8.79
CA HIS A 216 1.78 28.38 -8.18
C HIS A 216 1.27 28.24 -6.73
N LEU A 217 0.47 27.20 -6.43
CA LEU A 217 0.10 26.88 -5.04
C LEU A 217 1.31 26.38 -4.24
N LEU A 218 2.15 25.51 -4.82
CA LEU A 218 3.43 25.12 -4.24
C LEU A 218 4.36 26.31 -4.00
N PHE A 219 4.39 27.27 -4.92
CA PHE A 219 5.16 28.50 -4.76
C PHE A 219 4.63 29.35 -3.61
N GLU A 220 3.32 29.62 -3.57
CA GLU A 220 2.68 30.35 -2.47
C GLU A 220 2.85 29.64 -1.12
N VAL A 221 2.65 28.33 -1.04
CA VAL A 221 2.88 27.55 0.20
C VAL A 221 4.33 27.66 0.64
N ARG A 222 5.31 27.43 -0.24
CA ARG A 222 6.74 27.57 0.10
C ARG A 222 7.11 29.00 0.51
N HIS A 223 6.53 29.99 -0.16
CA HIS A 223 6.73 31.41 0.14
C HIS A 223 6.12 31.77 1.51
N LEU A 224 4.90 31.31 1.81
CA LEU A 224 4.28 31.46 3.12
C LEU A 224 5.08 30.73 4.20
N THR A 225 5.58 29.51 3.97
CA THR A 225 6.43 28.77 4.93
C THR A 225 7.66 29.58 5.28
N LYS A 226 8.41 30.02 4.27
CA LYS A 226 9.60 30.85 4.46
C LYS A 226 9.28 32.15 5.20
N TYR A 227 8.14 32.77 4.89
CA TYR A 227 7.67 33.98 5.59
C TYR A 227 7.13 33.71 7.02
N ILE A 228 6.68 32.49 7.36
CA ILE A 228 6.43 32.10 8.76
C ILE A 228 7.76 31.97 9.50
N GLU A 229 8.74 31.28 8.91
CA GLU A 229 10.07 31.08 9.50
C GLU A 229 10.77 32.42 9.75
N GLU A 230 10.76 33.33 8.77
CA GLU A 230 11.31 34.69 8.90
C GLU A 230 10.56 35.54 9.95
N GLU A 231 9.22 35.49 10.01
CA GLU A 231 8.44 36.21 11.03
C GLU A 231 8.61 35.61 12.44
N PHE A 232 8.80 34.29 12.54
CA PHE A 232 9.08 33.59 13.79
C PHE A 232 10.48 33.92 14.32
N LEU A 233 11.51 33.88 13.46
CA LEU A 233 12.87 34.34 13.79
C LEU A 233 12.87 35.81 14.22
N PHE A 234 12.03 36.64 13.62
CA PHE A 234 11.85 38.03 14.02
C PHE A 234 11.21 38.16 15.42
N LYS A 235 10.13 37.40 15.71
CA LYS A 235 9.42 37.41 17.00
C LYS A 235 10.19 36.77 18.15
N VAL A 236 11.04 35.77 17.88
CA VAL A 236 11.89 35.10 18.89
C VAL A 236 13.15 35.93 19.22
N GLY A 237 13.30 37.12 18.64
CA GLY A 237 14.42 38.03 18.95
C GLY A 237 15.75 37.61 18.32
N LEU A 238 15.73 36.64 17.41
CA LEU A 238 16.89 36.25 16.58
C LEU A 238 17.07 37.18 15.37
N SER A 239 16.18 38.17 15.20
CA SER A 239 16.41 39.34 14.35
C SER A 239 17.72 40.05 14.71
N ILE A 240 18.49 40.43 13.70
CA ILE A 240 19.88 40.91 13.83
C ILE A 240 19.91 42.38 14.28
N GLN A 241 19.36 42.66 15.47
CA GLN A 241 19.49 43.93 16.20
C GLN A 241 20.21 43.80 17.56
N ALA A 242 20.63 42.59 17.96
CA ALA A 242 21.58 42.36 19.06
C ALA A 242 23.04 42.74 18.70
N GLY A 243 23.22 43.87 18.01
CA GLY A 243 24.52 44.41 17.54
C GLY A 243 24.73 45.88 17.92
N LYS A 244 23.99 46.39 18.92
CA LYS A 244 24.05 47.78 19.42
C LYS A 244 24.14 47.86 20.95
N SER A 245 25.07 47.11 21.53
CA SER A 245 25.64 47.36 22.87
C SER A 245 27.04 46.75 22.91
N GLU A 246 27.92 47.26 23.77
CA GLU A 246 29.24 46.66 24.05
C GLU A 246 30.29 46.63 22.91
N ALA A 247 30.44 47.74 22.19
CA ALA A 247 31.70 48.08 21.50
C ALA A 247 32.44 49.24 22.21
N LYS A 248 32.56 49.17 23.54
CA LYS A 248 33.20 50.24 24.35
C LYS A 248 34.15 49.76 25.45
N MET A 249 34.56 48.49 25.45
CA MET A 249 35.75 48.03 26.17
C MET A 249 36.53 47.03 25.32
N LEU A 250 37.71 47.44 24.83
CA LEU A 250 38.97 46.70 24.82
C LEU A 250 40.04 47.53 24.09
N LYS A 251 40.76 48.36 24.86
CA LYS A 251 42.09 48.87 24.50
C LYS A 251 43.15 47.93 25.10
N LYS A 252 44.34 47.89 24.46
CA LYS A 252 45.48 46.97 24.71
C LYS A 252 45.20 45.57 24.12
N SER A 253 46.13 44.88 23.45
CA SER A 253 47.55 45.14 23.09
C SER A 253 47.87 44.38 21.76
N THR A 254 49.05 44.40 21.12
CA THR A 254 50.44 44.73 21.53
C THR A 254 51.27 45.24 20.32
N LYS A 255 52.53 45.67 20.50
CA LYS A 255 53.56 45.60 19.44
C LYS A 255 54.00 44.14 19.22
N VAL A 256 54.49 43.77 18.03
CA VAL A 256 55.79 43.07 17.77
C VAL A 256 55.87 42.38 16.38
N HIS A 257 57.00 42.62 15.68
CA HIS A 257 57.69 41.87 14.61
C HIS A 257 57.09 41.50 13.21
N GLU A 258 57.62 42.19 12.20
CA GLU A 258 58.23 41.67 10.94
C GLU A 258 59.37 40.64 11.21
N PRO A 259 59.93 39.88 10.22
CA PRO A 259 59.58 39.65 8.79
C PRO A 259 59.63 38.11 8.47
N PRO A 260 60.01 37.56 7.28
CA PRO A 260 60.08 38.08 5.91
C PRO A 260 59.33 37.24 4.84
N ALA A 261 59.30 37.73 3.60
CA ALA A 261 58.78 37.02 2.42
C ALA A 261 59.78 36.01 1.81
N PRO A 262 59.31 35.12 0.92
CA PRO A 262 60.10 34.65 -0.21
C PRO A 262 59.53 35.09 -1.58
N SER A 263 60.44 35.28 -2.53
CA SER A 263 60.20 35.73 -3.91
C SER A 263 59.75 34.62 -4.87
N SER A 264 58.97 34.96 -5.92
CA SER A 264 58.95 34.15 -7.16
C SER A 264 58.69 34.96 -8.45
N LYS A 265 59.22 34.43 -9.58
CA LYS A 265 59.58 35.03 -10.87
C LYS A 265 59.31 34.00 -12.00
N VAL A 266 59.04 34.30 -13.28
CA VAL A 266 59.00 35.59 -14.00
C VAL A 266 57.58 35.91 -14.59
N PRO A 267 57.12 35.65 -15.86
CA PRO A 267 55.87 36.30 -16.36
C PRO A 267 54.90 35.45 -17.23
N SER A 268 53.79 36.05 -17.66
CA SER A 268 53.25 35.82 -19.02
C SER A 268 52.65 37.11 -19.61
N LYS A 269 52.59 37.19 -20.95
CA LYS A 269 52.32 38.41 -21.73
C LYS A 269 51.56 38.02 -23.01
N ARG A 270 50.70 38.92 -23.52
CA ARG A 270 49.77 38.78 -24.68
C ARG A 270 48.39 38.22 -24.25
N LYS A 271 47.25 38.68 -24.80
CA LYS A 271 47.01 39.72 -25.82
C LYS A 271 45.58 40.27 -25.69
N SER A 272 45.38 41.48 -26.21
CA SER A 272 44.20 41.99 -26.95
C SER A 272 42.86 41.23 -26.82
N ASP A 273 41.79 41.90 -26.40
CA ASP A 273 40.91 42.60 -27.35
C ASP A 273 39.97 43.61 -26.65
N ASP A 274 39.71 44.72 -27.33
CA ASP A 274 38.82 45.81 -26.94
C ASP A 274 37.87 46.06 -28.13
N PRO A 275 36.57 46.30 -27.91
CA PRO A 275 35.86 47.21 -28.81
C PRO A 275 35.20 48.36 -28.06
N GLN A 276 35.63 49.57 -28.40
CA GLN A 276 34.98 50.82 -28.06
C GLN A 276 33.51 50.86 -28.53
N ALA A 277 32.63 51.44 -27.71
CA ALA A 277 31.49 52.21 -28.21
C ALA A 277 31.04 53.32 -27.24
N LEU A 278 31.20 54.57 -27.69
CA LEU A 278 30.48 55.80 -27.35
C LEU A 278 29.84 55.95 -25.94
N LEU A 279 30.30 56.98 -25.20
CA LEU A 279 29.38 58.06 -24.76
C LEU A 279 30.07 59.42 -24.49
N LYS A 280 29.98 60.28 -25.51
CA LYS A 280 30.03 61.75 -25.56
C LYS A 280 30.45 62.52 -24.29
N LYS A 281 31.67 63.09 -24.32
CA LYS A 281 31.99 64.33 -23.58
C LYS A 281 31.12 65.49 -24.11
N LYS A 282 30.55 66.31 -23.22
CA LYS A 282 30.10 67.67 -23.57
C LYS A 282 30.87 68.69 -22.73
N LYS A 283 31.81 69.37 -23.38
CA LYS A 283 32.55 70.50 -22.82
C LYS A 283 31.63 71.71 -22.78
N LEU A 284 31.59 72.44 -21.66
CA LEU A 284 31.15 73.83 -21.64
C LEU A 284 32.10 74.60 -20.72
N GLU A 285 32.80 75.55 -21.32
CA GLU A 285 33.75 76.45 -20.66
C GLU A 285 33.19 77.87 -20.86
N GLY A 286 33.35 78.73 -19.85
CA GLY A 286 32.43 79.85 -19.63
C GLY A 286 32.58 81.05 -20.57
N ILE A 287 31.59 81.95 -20.48
CA ILE A 287 31.69 83.35 -20.92
C ILE A 287 31.26 84.24 -19.76
N SER A 288 32.16 85.15 -19.38
CA SER A 288 31.89 86.25 -18.45
C SER A 288 31.00 87.30 -19.12
N THR A 289 29.94 87.74 -18.44
CA THR A 289 29.14 88.89 -18.87
C THR A 289 29.33 90.06 -17.91
N SER A 290 29.51 91.26 -18.49
CA SER A 290 29.77 92.53 -17.82
C SER A 290 28.49 93.13 -17.22
N PRO A 291 28.56 94.28 -16.52
CA PRO A 291 28.52 95.55 -17.26
C PRO A 291 29.40 96.68 -16.68
N SER A 292 29.83 97.59 -17.55
CA SER A 292 30.17 98.96 -17.16
C SER A 292 29.89 99.90 -18.33
N GLN A 293 28.77 100.62 -18.27
CA GLN A 293 28.47 101.76 -19.13
C GLN A 293 28.14 102.98 -18.25
N VAL A 294 28.64 104.11 -18.70
CA VAL A 294 28.44 105.51 -18.26
C VAL A 294 27.61 106.18 -19.40
N PRO A 295 26.97 107.38 -19.33
CA PRO A 295 26.73 108.42 -18.30
C PRO A 295 25.19 108.60 -18.02
N PRO A 296 24.59 109.73 -17.52
CA PRO A 296 25.12 111.08 -17.25
C PRO A 296 24.76 111.78 -15.93
N ASP A 297 25.37 112.96 -15.82
CA ASP A 297 25.23 114.02 -14.82
C ASP A 297 23.81 114.31 -14.32
N SER A 298 23.69 114.47 -13.00
CA SER A 298 22.90 115.57 -12.42
C SER A 298 23.35 115.86 -10.99
N SER A 299 23.59 117.13 -10.70
CA SER A 299 23.98 117.61 -9.35
C SER A 299 22.74 117.80 -8.47
N PRO A 300 22.76 117.33 -7.21
CA PRO A 300 21.84 117.85 -6.19
C PRO A 300 22.58 118.72 -5.16
N THR A 301 22.08 119.94 -5.07
CA THR A 301 22.26 120.98 -4.06
C THR A 301 22.53 120.47 -2.63
N LYS A 302 23.43 121.16 -1.91
CA LYS A 302 23.64 120.98 -0.45
C LYS A 302 22.32 121.06 0.32
N LEU A 303 21.81 119.92 0.79
CA LEU A 303 20.81 119.87 1.85
C LEU A 303 21.52 119.72 3.21
N HIS A 304 21.28 120.70 4.09
CA HIS A 304 21.79 120.70 5.45
C HIS A 304 21.06 119.63 6.27
N VAL A 305 21.74 118.51 6.54
CA VAL A 305 21.24 117.49 7.48
C VAL A 305 21.38 118.03 8.91
N PRO A 306 20.31 118.07 9.72
CA PRO A 306 20.40 118.44 11.14
C PRO A 306 21.22 117.42 11.95
N GLY A 307 21.94 117.89 12.97
CA GLY A 307 22.91 117.09 13.73
C GLY A 307 22.36 115.86 14.46
N ASP A 308 21.04 115.75 14.62
CA ASP A 308 20.39 114.63 15.30
C ASP A 308 20.25 113.37 14.43
N VAL A 309 20.38 113.47 13.09
CA VAL A 309 20.33 112.31 12.19
C VAL A 309 21.60 111.44 12.31
N LEU A 310 22.75 112.04 12.64
CA LEU A 310 24.02 111.31 12.78
C LEU A 310 24.02 110.31 13.95
N LYS A 311 23.22 110.54 15.00
CA LYS A 311 23.09 109.60 16.13
C LYS A 311 22.32 108.32 15.76
N HIS A 312 21.44 108.37 14.75
CA HIS A 312 20.79 107.17 14.23
C HIS A 312 21.68 106.35 13.29
N GLN A 313 22.69 106.97 12.65
CA GLN A 313 23.57 106.28 11.70
C GLN A 313 24.54 105.31 12.40
N CYS A 314 24.98 105.61 13.62
CA CYS A 314 25.79 104.71 14.45
C CYS A 314 25.00 103.47 14.93
N LEU A 315 23.70 103.62 15.21
CA LEU A 315 22.80 102.50 15.55
C LEU A 315 22.49 101.58 14.34
N GLY A 316 22.65 102.09 13.12
CA GLY A 316 22.53 101.30 11.90
C GLY A 316 23.71 100.35 11.69
N ARG A 317 24.96 100.85 11.83
CA ARG A 317 26.18 100.04 11.63
C ARG A 317 26.28 98.84 12.58
N HIS A 318 26.04 99.04 13.87
CA HIS A 318 26.09 97.92 14.83
C HIS A 318 25.07 96.81 14.53
N LYS A 319 23.93 97.13 13.89
CA LYS A 319 22.96 96.13 13.45
C LYS A 319 23.40 95.40 12.18
N THR A 320 24.06 96.08 11.24
CA THR A 320 24.62 95.40 10.05
C THR A 320 25.78 94.49 10.42
N ASP A 321 26.60 94.91 11.39
CA ASP A 321 27.77 94.15 11.83
C ASP A 321 27.35 92.89 12.62
N ASP A 322 26.35 92.96 13.52
CA ASP A 322 25.76 91.78 14.19
C ASP A 322 25.08 90.82 13.18
N LEU A 323 24.39 91.34 12.16
CA LEU A 323 23.82 90.51 11.09
C LEU A 323 24.88 89.82 10.23
N LEU A 324 26.00 90.50 9.93
CA LEU A 324 27.15 89.92 9.23
C LEU A 324 27.85 88.84 10.06
N SER A 325 28.03 89.06 11.36
CA SER A 325 28.58 88.05 12.27
C SER A 325 27.71 86.79 12.32
N ARG A 326 26.39 86.95 12.51
CA ARG A 326 25.45 85.81 12.49
C ARG A 326 25.39 85.12 11.13
N HIS A 327 25.54 85.85 10.03
CA HIS A 327 25.62 85.25 8.70
C HIS A 327 26.84 84.34 8.58
N MET A 328 28.02 84.81 9.01
CA MET A 328 29.24 83.99 9.01
C MET A 328 29.14 82.79 9.95
N GLU A 329 28.55 82.94 11.14
CA GLU A 329 28.29 81.82 12.06
C GLU A 329 27.38 80.76 11.41
N LEU A 330 26.29 81.19 10.77
CA LEU A 330 25.37 80.30 10.05
C LEU A 330 26.01 79.64 8.82
N GLU A 331 26.89 80.34 8.10
CA GLU A 331 27.65 79.76 6.98
C GLU A 331 28.62 78.67 7.46
N VAL A 332 29.26 78.86 8.62
CA VAL A 332 30.13 77.86 9.25
C VAL A 332 29.32 76.66 9.75
N GLU A 333 28.21 76.89 10.45
CA GLU A 333 27.33 75.82 10.95
C GLU A 333 26.71 75.00 9.80
N LEU A 334 26.25 75.67 8.73
CA LEU A 334 25.73 75.01 7.53
C LEU A 334 26.81 74.19 6.81
N THR A 335 28.03 74.73 6.71
CA THR A 335 29.17 74.04 6.11
C THR A 335 29.58 72.81 6.93
N GLN A 336 29.61 72.92 8.26
CA GLN A 336 29.86 71.78 9.15
C GLN A 336 28.78 70.71 8.99
N THR A 337 27.50 71.11 9.05
CA THR A 337 26.35 70.20 8.88
C THR A 337 26.41 69.47 7.54
N LEU A 338 26.74 70.18 6.45
CA LEU A 338 26.88 69.60 5.12
C LEU A 338 28.02 68.56 5.05
N ASN A 339 29.14 68.81 5.74
CA ASN A 339 30.24 67.86 5.82
C ASN A 339 29.87 66.61 6.63
N GLU A 340 29.19 66.75 7.76
CA GLU A 340 28.68 65.62 8.56
C GLU A 340 27.69 64.75 7.75
N TRP A 341 26.79 65.38 6.99
CA TRP A 341 25.89 64.68 6.08
C TRP A 341 26.62 63.96 4.94
N ASN A 342 27.67 64.55 4.37
CA ASN A 342 28.50 63.90 3.35
C ASN A 342 29.23 62.68 3.92
N ASP A 343 29.79 62.76 5.13
CA ASP A 343 30.45 61.64 5.80
C ASP A 343 29.48 60.48 6.08
N GLU A 344 28.28 60.76 6.58
CA GLU A 344 27.24 59.73 6.76
C GLU A 344 26.78 59.13 5.43
N PHE A 345 26.62 59.94 4.37
CA PHE A 345 26.29 59.44 3.03
C PHE A 345 27.37 58.49 2.50
N VAL A 346 28.65 58.80 2.70
CA VAL A 346 29.77 57.93 2.31
C VAL A 346 29.76 56.62 3.13
N LYS A 347 29.50 56.67 4.43
CA LYS A 347 29.34 55.46 5.28
C LYS A 347 28.19 54.58 4.79
N VAL A 348 27.03 55.17 4.48
CA VAL A 348 25.88 54.44 3.92
C VAL A 348 26.21 53.82 2.57
N LYS A 349 26.96 54.51 1.69
CA LYS A 349 27.40 53.96 0.41
C LYS A 349 28.40 52.81 0.55
N TYR A 350 29.33 52.90 1.51
CA TYR A 350 30.23 51.80 1.85
C TYR A 350 29.45 50.56 2.34
N LEU A 351 28.52 50.75 3.29
CA LEU A 351 27.67 49.68 3.79
C LEU A 351 26.81 49.06 2.68
N GLN A 352 26.26 49.86 1.77
CA GLN A 352 25.52 49.37 0.60
C GLN A 352 26.40 48.45 -0.28
N GLY A 353 27.68 48.79 -0.46
CA GLY A 353 28.66 47.95 -1.16
C GLY A 353 28.96 46.64 -0.43
N GLU A 354 29.14 46.70 0.90
CA GLU A 354 29.33 45.52 1.76
C GLU A 354 28.14 44.54 1.68
N TYR A 355 26.91 45.05 1.84
CA TYR A 355 25.71 44.23 1.74
C TYR A 355 25.56 43.59 0.37
N LYS A 356 25.85 44.34 -0.71
CA LYS A 356 25.83 43.77 -2.07
C LYS A 356 26.84 42.63 -2.21
N ARG A 357 28.08 42.80 -1.75
CA ARG A 357 29.10 41.73 -1.80
C ARG A 357 28.67 40.48 -1.03
N LYS A 358 28.09 40.63 0.17
CA LYS A 358 27.56 39.51 0.96
C LYS A 358 26.39 38.81 0.28
N TYR A 359 25.47 39.58 -0.32
CA TYR A 359 24.35 39.04 -1.07
C TYR A 359 24.80 38.27 -2.33
N ASP A 360 25.71 38.83 -3.11
CA ASP A 360 26.28 38.19 -4.30
C ASP A 360 27.05 36.89 -3.94
N HIS A 361 27.69 36.85 -2.77
CA HIS A 361 28.35 35.66 -2.25
C HIS A 361 27.34 34.58 -1.82
N ARG A 362 26.34 34.92 -0.98
CA ARG A 362 25.26 33.98 -0.60
C ARG A 362 24.51 33.43 -1.82
N THR A 363 24.29 34.27 -2.83
CA THR A 363 23.65 33.85 -4.10
C THR A 363 24.47 32.79 -4.84
N LYS A 364 25.81 32.81 -4.73
CA LYS A 364 26.68 31.77 -5.30
C LYS A 364 26.63 30.48 -4.48
N GLU A 365 26.65 30.57 -3.15
CA GLU A 365 26.53 29.40 -2.27
C GLU A 365 25.20 28.66 -2.49
N VAL A 366 24.07 29.40 -2.54
CA VAL A 366 22.75 28.80 -2.81
C VAL A 366 22.74 28.07 -4.15
N LYS A 367 23.36 28.61 -5.20
CA LYS A 367 23.46 27.94 -6.51
C LYS A 367 24.30 26.66 -6.48
N VAL A 368 25.33 26.58 -5.63
CA VAL A 368 26.10 25.35 -5.45
C VAL A 368 25.23 24.30 -4.74
N LEU A 369 24.56 24.69 -3.65
CA LEU A 369 23.64 23.81 -2.92
C LEU A 369 22.44 23.35 -3.77
N GLU A 370 21.95 24.18 -4.71
CA GLU A 370 20.91 23.78 -5.67
C GLU A 370 21.38 22.66 -6.61
N VAL A 371 22.64 22.68 -7.05
CA VAL A 371 23.24 21.63 -7.89
C VAL A 371 23.45 20.35 -7.08
N GLU A 372 24.04 20.44 -5.88
CA GLU A 372 24.21 19.29 -4.97
C GLU A 372 22.86 18.64 -4.63
N LEU A 373 21.81 19.45 -4.39
CA LEU A 373 20.44 18.96 -4.17
C LEU A 373 19.86 18.25 -5.40
N THR A 374 20.19 18.68 -6.62
CA THR A 374 19.77 17.94 -7.82
C THR A 374 20.52 16.63 -7.96
N ASP A 375 21.82 16.59 -7.68
CA ASP A 375 22.62 15.36 -7.75
C ASP A 375 22.10 14.33 -6.74
N CYS A 376 21.93 14.69 -5.46
CA CYS A 376 21.35 13.81 -4.45
C CYS A 376 19.94 13.31 -4.80
N ARG A 377 19.13 14.10 -5.51
CA ARG A 377 17.82 13.64 -6.01
C ARG A 377 17.94 12.60 -7.11
N THR A 378 18.93 12.72 -8.01
CA THR A 378 19.18 11.69 -9.03
C THR A 378 19.73 10.40 -8.42
N GLU A 379 20.63 10.49 -7.44
CA GLU A 379 21.11 9.34 -6.68
C GLU A 379 19.96 8.62 -5.95
N LEU A 380 19.11 9.36 -5.25
CA LEU A 380 17.94 8.78 -4.57
C LEU A 380 16.98 8.09 -5.56
N ALA A 381 16.73 8.70 -6.73
CA ALA A 381 15.93 8.07 -7.78
C ALA A 381 16.55 6.75 -8.28
N ASN A 382 17.88 6.71 -8.47
CA ASN A 382 18.61 5.51 -8.88
C ASN A 382 18.60 4.40 -7.79
N VAL A 383 18.66 4.79 -6.51
CA VAL A 383 18.52 3.86 -5.38
C VAL A 383 17.09 3.31 -5.31
N MET A 384 16.07 4.15 -5.53
CA MET A 384 14.67 3.71 -5.56
C MET A 384 14.38 2.74 -6.71
N THR A 385 14.88 3.00 -7.93
CA THR A 385 14.69 2.08 -9.07
C THR A 385 15.42 0.75 -8.85
N THR A 386 16.66 0.79 -8.34
CA THR A 386 17.44 -0.42 -7.99
C THR A 386 16.75 -1.24 -6.89
N THR A 387 16.19 -0.59 -5.87
CA THR A 387 15.46 -1.26 -4.78
C THR A 387 14.14 -1.87 -5.29
N SER A 388 13.40 -1.15 -6.14
CA SER A 388 12.19 -1.67 -6.78
C SER A 388 12.47 -2.92 -7.63
N LEU A 389 13.56 -2.93 -8.39
CA LEU A 389 13.99 -4.09 -9.18
C LEU A 389 14.35 -5.29 -8.29
N LYS A 390 15.05 -5.06 -7.17
CA LYS A 390 15.35 -6.12 -6.19
C LYS A 390 14.09 -6.70 -5.55
N ASN A 391 13.12 -5.86 -5.20
CA ASN A 391 11.85 -6.33 -4.65
C ASN A 391 11.10 -7.19 -5.67
N GLN A 392 11.00 -6.76 -6.94
CA GLN A 392 10.43 -7.58 -8.02
C GLN A 392 11.16 -8.92 -8.22
N GLN A 393 12.47 -8.99 -7.99
CA GLN A 393 13.22 -10.24 -8.03
C GLN A 393 12.90 -11.14 -6.84
N ILE A 394 12.77 -10.59 -5.63
CA ILE A 394 12.35 -11.31 -4.43
C ILE A 394 10.93 -11.87 -4.61
N ASP A 395 10.01 -11.08 -5.14
CA ASP A 395 8.62 -11.51 -5.40
C ASP A 395 8.58 -12.73 -6.35
N ARG A 396 9.39 -12.73 -7.41
CA ARG A 396 9.51 -13.89 -8.33
C ARG A 396 10.06 -15.12 -7.63
N LEU A 397 11.17 -14.97 -6.89
CA LEU A 397 11.77 -16.08 -6.14
C LEU A 397 10.81 -16.64 -5.07
N GLN A 398 9.95 -15.80 -4.49
CA GLN A 398 8.91 -16.23 -3.55
C GLN A 398 7.79 -17.01 -4.24
N ILE A 399 7.39 -16.65 -5.47
CA ILE A 399 6.45 -17.43 -6.28
C ILE A 399 7.06 -18.81 -6.63
N GLU A 400 8.28 -18.83 -7.17
CA GLU A 400 9.01 -20.07 -7.50
C GLU A 400 9.17 -20.99 -6.27
N LEU A 401 9.44 -20.43 -5.08
CA LEU A 401 9.52 -21.18 -3.83
C LEU A 401 8.19 -21.81 -3.42
N VAL A 402 7.07 -21.09 -3.59
CA VAL A 402 5.73 -21.61 -3.30
C VAL A 402 5.34 -22.71 -4.28
N GLU A 403 5.64 -22.56 -5.57
CA GLU A 403 5.40 -23.57 -6.60
C GLU A 403 6.23 -24.85 -6.35
N ALA A 404 7.50 -24.71 -5.96
CA ALA A 404 8.33 -25.82 -5.53
C ALA A 404 7.76 -26.51 -4.27
N GLN A 405 7.27 -25.74 -3.29
CA GLN A 405 6.67 -26.28 -2.08
C GLN A 405 5.36 -27.03 -2.36
N THR A 406 4.51 -26.55 -3.28
CA THR A 406 3.30 -27.29 -3.70
C THR A 406 3.65 -28.58 -4.43
N THR A 407 4.68 -28.55 -5.30
CA THR A 407 5.16 -29.73 -6.03
C THR A 407 5.70 -30.80 -5.08
N ILE A 408 6.54 -30.42 -4.11
CA ILE A 408 7.03 -31.34 -3.06
C ILE A 408 5.88 -31.91 -2.24
N THR A 409 4.89 -31.07 -1.88
CA THR A 409 3.71 -31.52 -1.12
C THR A 409 2.88 -32.53 -1.90
N GLN A 410 2.78 -32.40 -3.23
CA GLN A 410 2.09 -33.36 -4.07
C GLN A 410 2.85 -34.69 -4.17
N LEU A 411 4.16 -34.63 -4.49
CA LEU A 411 5.02 -35.81 -4.54
C LEU A 411 4.99 -36.64 -3.24
N LEU A 412 4.91 -35.99 -2.07
CA LEU A 412 4.76 -36.68 -0.78
C LEU A 412 3.42 -37.41 -0.62
N LYS A 413 2.32 -36.89 -1.20
CA LYS A 413 1.04 -37.62 -1.24
C LYS A 413 1.13 -38.82 -2.17
N ASP A 414 1.71 -38.64 -3.35
CA ASP A 414 1.83 -39.70 -4.36
C ASP A 414 2.76 -40.82 -3.86
N GLN A 415 3.82 -40.47 -3.11
CA GLN A 415 4.67 -41.42 -2.38
C GLN A 415 3.88 -42.19 -1.31
N LYS A 416 2.97 -41.53 -0.58
CA LYS A 416 2.10 -42.21 0.41
C LYS A 416 1.14 -43.20 -0.28
N VAL A 417 0.47 -42.78 -1.35
CA VAL A 417 -0.47 -43.62 -2.11
C VAL A 417 0.24 -44.81 -2.76
N SER A 418 1.44 -44.61 -3.30
CA SER A 418 2.24 -45.72 -3.83
C SER A 418 2.74 -46.66 -2.74
N GLY A 419 3.12 -46.16 -1.57
CA GLY A 419 3.43 -46.98 -0.39
C GLY A 419 2.24 -47.85 0.08
N GLU A 420 1.03 -47.28 0.08
CA GLU A 420 -0.20 -48.04 0.37
C GLU A 420 -0.47 -49.13 -0.69
N LYS A 421 -0.27 -48.84 -1.98
CA LYS A 421 -0.37 -49.85 -3.07
C LYS A 421 0.66 -50.98 -2.92
N VAL A 422 1.90 -50.68 -2.56
CA VAL A 422 2.94 -51.70 -2.32
C VAL A 422 2.55 -52.62 -1.16
N ALA A 423 2.02 -52.07 -0.06
CA ALA A 423 1.56 -52.87 1.08
C ALA A 423 0.41 -53.83 0.72
N VAL A 424 -0.52 -53.41 -0.16
CA VAL A 424 -1.58 -54.28 -0.69
C VAL A 424 -1.00 -55.41 -1.55
N LEU A 425 -0.12 -55.09 -2.51
CA LEU A 425 0.53 -56.08 -3.37
C LEU A 425 1.38 -57.09 -2.58
N GLU A 426 2.06 -56.67 -1.52
CA GLU A 426 2.76 -57.58 -0.61
C GLU A 426 1.82 -58.55 0.11
N ALA A 427 0.63 -58.08 0.52
CA ALA A 427 -0.36 -58.92 1.18
C ALA A 427 -0.97 -59.94 0.20
N GLU A 428 -1.25 -59.52 -1.04
CA GLU A 428 -1.71 -60.43 -2.11
C GLU A 428 -0.64 -61.46 -2.50
N ASN A 429 0.64 -61.06 -2.56
CA ASN A 429 1.75 -61.98 -2.81
C ASN A 429 1.89 -63.01 -1.68
N LYS A 430 1.85 -62.59 -0.40
CA LYS A 430 1.85 -63.50 0.77
C LYS A 430 0.67 -64.48 0.74
N LYS A 431 -0.53 -64.01 0.38
CA LYS A 431 -1.72 -64.86 0.18
C LYS A 431 -1.51 -65.86 -0.96
N SER A 432 -0.95 -65.41 -2.08
CA SER A 432 -0.66 -66.25 -3.26
C SER A 432 0.36 -67.35 -2.93
N GLN A 433 1.44 -67.01 -2.22
CA GLN A 433 2.42 -67.98 -1.71
C GLN A 433 1.78 -69.01 -0.77
N THR A 434 0.84 -68.58 0.08
CA THR A 434 0.10 -69.50 0.96
C THR A 434 -0.77 -70.48 0.16
N ILE A 435 -1.47 -69.99 -0.87
CA ILE A 435 -2.27 -70.83 -1.78
C ILE A 435 -1.37 -71.79 -2.56
N ILE A 436 -0.21 -71.34 -3.05
CA ILE A 436 0.76 -72.21 -3.74
C ILE A 436 1.23 -73.32 -2.80
N ALA A 437 1.66 -72.99 -1.58
CA ALA A 437 2.09 -73.99 -0.59
C ALA A 437 0.97 -74.98 -0.22
N GLU A 438 -0.28 -74.51 -0.09
CA GLU A 438 -1.45 -75.39 0.11
C GLU A 438 -1.68 -76.32 -1.09
N LYS A 439 -1.56 -75.80 -2.32
CA LYS A 439 -1.71 -76.62 -3.54
C LYS A 439 -0.56 -77.61 -3.70
N GLU A 440 0.68 -77.23 -3.42
CA GLU A 440 1.83 -78.13 -3.40
C GLU A 440 1.65 -79.23 -2.35
N ALA A 441 1.30 -78.87 -1.11
CA ALA A 441 1.01 -79.84 -0.05
C ALA A 441 -0.16 -80.78 -0.43
N ALA A 442 -1.21 -80.27 -1.07
CA ALA A 442 -2.30 -81.07 -1.59
C ALA A 442 -1.87 -81.97 -2.76
N LEU A 443 -0.90 -81.57 -3.58
CA LEU A 443 -0.41 -82.33 -4.73
C LEU A 443 0.59 -83.44 -4.32
N PHE A 444 1.41 -83.19 -3.29
CA PHE A 444 2.18 -84.23 -2.60
C PHE A 444 1.28 -85.16 -1.74
N GLY A 445 0.22 -84.60 -1.16
CA GLY A 445 -0.80 -85.34 -0.39
C GLY A 445 -1.78 -86.13 -1.26
N LEU A 446 -1.94 -85.76 -2.54
CA LEU A 446 -2.61 -86.56 -3.57
C LEU A 446 -1.72 -87.74 -3.98
N GLU A 447 -1.50 -88.62 -3.02
CA GLU A 447 -1.56 -90.07 -3.16
C GLU A 447 -1.17 -90.62 -4.55
N SER A 448 -0.02 -90.18 -5.06
CA SER A 448 0.59 -90.71 -6.28
C SER A 448 0.80 -92.22 -6.12
N SER A 449 1.05 -92.65 -4.87
CA SER A 449 0.97 -94.04 -4.43
C SER A 449 -0.35 -94.73 -4.81
N ARG A 450 -1.54 -94.18 -4.49
CA ARG A 450 -2.83 -94.80 -4.85
C ARG A 450 -3.03 -94.90 -6.36
N VAL A 451 -2.75 -93.84 -7.11
CA VAL A 451 -2.92 -93.87 -8.58
C VAL A 451 -1.96 -94.89 -9.20
N ILE A 452 -0.72 -94.96 -8.73
CA ILE A 452 0.27 -95.97 -9.15
C ILE A 452 -0.14 -97.38 -8.70
N GLU A 453 -0.72 -97.53 -7.51
CA GLU A 453 -1.13 -98.81 -6.93
C GLU A 453 -2.40 -99.37 -7.56
N ASP A 454 -3.38 -98.52 -7.87
CA ASP A 454 -4.58 -98.91 -8.61
C ASP A 454 -4.25 -99.16 -10.10
N PHE A 455 -3.27 -98.46 -10.66
CA PHE A 455 -2.70 -98.80 -11.97
C PHE A 455 -1.97 -100.15 -11.96
N LYS A 456 -1.22 -100.49 -10.89
CA LYS A 456 -0.65 -101.83 -10.69
C LYS A 456 -1.74 -102.90 -10.58
N LYS A 457 -2.76 -102.71 -9.73
CA LYS A 457 -3.91 -103.64 -9.63
C LYS A 457 -4.62 -103.83 -10.96
N SER A 458 -4.73 -102.77 -11.78
CA SER A 458 -5.30 -102.84 -13.13
C SER A 458 -4.44 -103.67 -14.10
N ILE A 459 -3.11 -103.55 -14.01
CA ILE A 459 -2.18 -104.41 -14.74
C ILE A 459 -2.30 -105.87 -14.28
N ASP A 460 -2.30 -106.12 -12.96
CA ASP A 460 -2.44 -107.47 -12.39
C ASP A 460 -3.76 -108.13 -12.81
N PHE A 461 -4.87 -107.38 -12.75
CA PHE A 461 -6.18 -107.84 -13.23
C PHE A 461 -6.17 -108.12 -14.74
N LYS A 462 -5.51 -107.28 -15.54
CA LYS A 462 -5.36 -107.51 -16.99
C LYS A 462 -4.58 -108.80 -17.28
N ILE A 463 -3.52 -109.08 -16.52
CA ILE A 463 -2.75 -110.34 -16.64
C ILE A 463 -3.66 -111.54 -16.33
N ILE A 464 -4.39 -111.50 -15.20
CA ILE A 464 -5.33 -112.58 -14.81
C ILE A 464 -6.38 -112.84 -15.91
N ILE A 465 -6.93 -111.79 -16.53
CA ILE A 465 -7.90 -111.94 -17.63
C ILE A 465 -7.25 -112.49 -18.91
N GLN A 466 -6.00 -112.13 -19.21
CA GLN A 466 -5.26 -112.70 -20.33
C GLN A 466 -4.96 -114.19 -20.12
N ASP A 467 -4.58 -114.59 -18.90
CA ASP A 467 -4.32 -116.00 -18.55
C ASP A 467 -5.60 -116.85 -18.67
N HIS A 468 -6.74 -116.40 -18.13
CA HIS A 468 -8.02 -117.09 -18.28
C HIS A 468 -8.49 -117.15 -19.75
N LEU A 469 -8.24 -116.11 -20.55
CA LEU A 469 -8.54 -116.13 -21.98
C LEU A 469 -7.65 -117.13 -22.74
N GLN A 470 -6.39 -117.28 -22.33
CA GLN A 470 -5.47 -118.25 -22.91
C GLN A 470 -5.86 -119.68 -22.53
N GLU A 471 -6.16 -119.94 -21.26
CA GLU A 471 -6.68 -121.23 -20.78
C GLU A 471 -7.99 -121.60 -21.48
N ALA A 472 -8.94 -120.66 -21.62
CA ALA A 472 -10.17 -120.88 -22.35
C ALA A 472 -9.94 -121.18 -23.85
N ARG A 473 -8.96 -120.53 -24.49
CA ARG A 473 -8.56 -120.83 -25.88
C ARG A 473 -7.97 -122.22 -26.00
N GLU A 474 -7.09 -122.62 -25.09
CA GLU A 474 -6.48 -123.95 -25.07
C GLU A 474 -7.53 -125.05 -24.78
N HIS A 475 -8.48 -124.79 -23.89
CA HIS A 475 -9.61 -125.68 -23.63
C HIS A 475 -10.52 -125.84 -24.85
N ILE A 476 -10.90 -124.75 -25.52
CA ILE A 476 -11.69 -124.80 -26.77
C ILE A 476 -10.93 -125.54 -27.88
N TYR A 477 -9.62 -125.31 -28.03
CA TYR A 477 -8.81 -126.00 -29.03
C TYR A 477 -8.67 -127.50 -28.72
N ASN A 478 -8.39 -127.86 -27.47
CA ASN A 478 -8.21 -129.26 -27.07
C ASN A 478 -9.51 -130.08 -27.03
N ILE A 479 -10.66 -129.46 -26.75
CA ILE A 479 -11.95 -130.16 -26.72
C ILE A 479 -12.69 -130.03 -28.06
N GLU A 480 -12.95 -128.82 -28.54
CA GLU A 480 -13.84 -128.63 -29.70
C GLU A 480 -13.10 -128.83 -31.02
N VAL A 481 -11.89 -128.27 -31.18
CA VAL A 481 -11.15 -128.37 -32.45
C VAL A 481 -10.59 -129.77 -32.65
N LYS A 482 -9.92 -130.36 -31.65
CA LYS A 482 -9.43 -131.75 -31.76
C LYS A 482 -10.54 -132.79 -31.90
N ALA A 483 -11.70 -132.62 -31.24
CA ALA A 483 -12.83 -133.52 -31.47
C ALA A 483 -13.39 -133.38 -32.91
N LEU A 484 -13.40 -132.15 -33.47
CA LEU A 484 -13.74 -131.96 -34.88
C LEU A 484 -12.71 -132.58 -35.83
N GLU A 485 -11.41 -132.44 -35.55
CA GLU A 485 -10.33 -133.04 -36.34
C GLU A 485 -10.46 -134.57 -36.35
N GLN A 486 -10.64 -135.18 -35.17
CA GLN A 486 -10.90 -136.62 -35.04
C GLN A 486 -12.16 -137.04 -35.80
N GLN A 487 -13.27 -136.31 -35.65
CA GLN A 487 -14.51 -136.60 -36.38
C GLN A 487 -14.36 -136.40 -37.91
N CYS A 488 -13.50 -135.49 -38.37
CA CYS A 488 -13.19 -135.32 -39.79
C CYS A 488 -12.32 -136.45 -40.36
N LEU A 489 -11.43 -137.02 -39.55
CA LEU A 489 -10.66 -138.22 -39.89
C LEU A 489 -11.58 -139.46 -40.00
N ASP A 490 -12.52 -139.62 -39.06
CA ASP A 490 -13.39 -140.79 -38.99
C ASP A 490 -14.58 -140.77 -39.97
N GLU A 491 -15.18 -139.60 -40.26
CA GLU A 491 -16.34 -139.49 -41.17
C GLU A 491 -16.00 -139.04 -42.60
N GLY A 492 -14.74 -138.69 -42.86
CA GLY A 492 -14.27 -138.16 -44.15
C GLY A 492 -14.46 -136.65 -44.31
N PHE A 493 -13.40 -135.99 -44.79
CA PHE A 493 -13.21 -134.53 -44.82
C PHE A 493 -14.45 -133.72 -45.23
N THR A 494 -15.08 -134.05 -46.37
CA THR A 494 -16.21 -133.30 -46.94
C THR A 494 -17.45 -133.33 -46.04
N ARG A 495 -17.67 -134.39 -45.27
CA ARG A 495 -18.82 -134.54 -44.36
C ARG A 495 -18.55 -133.88 -43.00
N GLY A 496 -17.33 -134.00 -42.48
CA GLY A 496 -16.89 -133.29 -41.28
C GLY A 496 -16.91 -131.76 -41.45
N PHE A 497 -16.40 -131.25 -42.57
CA PHE A 497 -16.38 -129.82 -42.90
C PHE A 497 -17.79 -129.18 -42.89
N LEU A 498 -18.77 -129.83 -43.53
CA LEU A 498 -20.16 -129.34 -43.57
C LEU A 498 -20.87 -129.38 -42.20
N LYS A 499 -20.46 -130.27 -41.28
CA LYS A 499 -20.90 -130.23 -39.88
C LYS A 499 -20.25 -129.07 -39.11
N GLY A 500 -18.95 -128.87 -39.27
CA GLY A 500 -18.21 -127.79 -38.61
C GLY A 500 -18.74 -126.40 -38.97
N VAL A 501 -19.01 -126.16 -40.26
CA VAL A 501 -19.63 -124.90 -40.73
C VAL A 501 -21.00 -124.66 -40.06
N ARG A 502 -21.85 -125.68 -39.93
CA ARG A 502 -23.15 -125.57 -39.24
C ARG A 502 -23.02 -125.36 -37.73
N LEU A 503 -21.97 -125.91 -37.10
CA LEU A 503 -21.71 -125.72 -35.67
C LEU A 503 -21.26 -124.28 -35.40
N LEU A 504 -20.36 -123.72 -36.22
CA LEU A 504 -19.97 -122.31 -36.17
C LEU A 504 -21.18 -121.39 -36.38
N GLN A 505 -22.03 -121.66 -37.37
CA GLN A 505 -23.25 -120.87 -37.62
C GLN A 505 -24.20 -120.84 -36.41
N ARG A 506 -24.37 -121.96 -35.70
CA ARG A 506 -25.17 -121.97 -34.45
C ARG A 506 -24.51 -121.19 -33.31
N LYS A 507 -23.19 -121.33 -33.14
CA LYS A 507 -22.48 -120.80 -31.96
C LYS A 507 -22.15 -119.31 -32.09
N ALA A 508 -21.98 -118.80 -33.32
CA ALA A 508 -21.78 -117.37 -33.59
C ALA A 508 -23.10 -116.57 -33.66
N GLY A 509 -24.27 -117.22 -33.75
CA GLY A 509 -25.57 -116.56 -33.88
C GLY A 509 -25.83 -115.86 -35.22
N VAL A 510 -24.84 -115.84 -36.13
CA VAL A 510 -24.95 -115.17 -37.44
C VAL A 510 -25.63 -116.10 -38.44
N LYS A 511 -26.89 -115.76 -38.78
CA LYS A 511 -27.70 -116.46 -39.78
C LYS A 511 -27.33 -115.97 -41.18
N ILE A 512 -26.47 -116.73 -41.87
CA ILE A 512 -26.09 -116.45 -43.26
C ILE A 512 -27.22 -116.97 -44.18
N ASP A 513 -28.26 -116.15 -44.36
CA ASP A 513 -29.25 -116.33 -45.43
C ASP A 513 -28.69 -115.77 -46.75
N GLY A 514 -28.84 -116.51 -47.85
CA GLY A 514 -28.55 -116.01 -49.20
C GLY A 514 -27.38 -116.69 -49.92
N LEU A 515 -27.62 -117.90 -50.43
CA LEU A 515 -26.79 -118.51 -51.48
C LEU A 515 -27.70 -118.92 -52.65
N THR A 516 -28.23 -117.90 -53.34
CA THR A 516 -29.00 -118.05 -54.59
C THR A 516 -28.63 -116.95 -55.57
N THR A 517 -28.31 -117.36 -56.79
CA THR A 517 -27.96 -116.53 -57.94
C THR A 517 -29.20 -115.94 -58.63
N SER A 518 -29.36 -114.61 -58.63
CA SER A 518 -29.73 -113.80 -59.82
C SER A 518 -30.07 -112.34 -59.47
N GLN A 519 -29.48 -111.39 -60.19
CA GLN A 519 -29.94 -110.00 -60.39
C GLN A 519 -30.07 -109.10 -59.13
N ALA A 520 -30.13 -107.77 -59.22
CA ALA A 520 -29.49 -106.78 -60.10
C ALA A 520 -29.75 -105.38 -59.49
N SER A 521 -28.93 -104.39 -59.91
CA SER A 521 -29.07 -102.93 -59.73
C SER A 521 -28.84 -102.27 -58.36
N GLU A 522 -28.34 -101.03 -58.47
CA GLU A 522 -28.46 -99.87 -57.57
C GLU A 522 -27.57 -99.76 -56.30
N ASP A 523 -26.40 -99.14 -56.53
CA ASP A 523 -25.92 -97.95 -55.78
C ASP A 523 -27.09 -97.06 -55.30
N PRO A 524 -27.02 -96.38 -54.12
CA PRO A 524 -26.03 -95.31 -53.92
C PRO A 524 -25.63 -95.01 -52.44
N SER A 525 -25.08 -93.80 -52.24
CA SER A 525 -24.81 -93.06 -50.98
C SER A 525 -23.41 -93.16 -50.38
N SER A 526 -22.42 -92.71 -51.15
CA SER A 526 -21.23 -92.05 -50.58
C SER A 526 -21.62 -90.69 -50.00
N ASP A 527 -21.80 -90.62 -48.68
CA ASP A 527 -22.17 -89.41 -47.95
C ASP A 527 -20.96 -88.82 -47.17
N LEU A 528 -21.07 -87.54 -46.81
CA LEU A 528 -20.27 -86.80 -45.82
C LEU A 528 -18.78 -86.51 -46.14
N GLY A 529 -18.59 -85.41 -46.87
CA GLY A 529 -18.11 -84.17 -46.21
C GLY A 529 -16.67 -84.15 -45.70
N GLY A 530 -15.68 -84.29 -46.58
CA GLY A 530 -14.25 -84.12 -46.27
C GLY A 530 -13.67 -82.74 -46.61
N ALA A 531 -14.25 -81.65 -46.10
CA ALA A 531 -13.68 -80.29 -46.16
C ALA A 531 -14.26 -79.41 -45.03
N GLU A 532 -13.53 -78.35 -44.64
CA GLU A 532 -13.97 -77.27 -43.73
C GLU A 532 -13.90 -77.54 -42.20
N ILE A 533 -12.74 -77.96 -41.67
CA ILE A 533 -12.30 -77.59 -40.30
C ILE A 533 -10.79 -77.25 -40.30
N GLU A 534 -10.39 -76.11 -40.88
CA GLU A 534 -9.03 -75.56 -40.68
C GLU A 534 -8.97 -74.00 -40.74
N SER A 535 -10.05 -73.31 -40.37
CA SER A 535 -10.16 -71.84 -40.49
C SER A 535 -10.56 -71.10 -39.20
N GLU A 536 -10.89 -71.80 -38.10
CA GLU A 536 -11.50 -71.18 -36.90
C GLU A 536 -10.64 -71.18 -35.61
N LEU A 537 -9.30 -71.21 -35.74
CA LEU A 537 -8.36 -71.03 -34.60
C LEU A 537 -7.32 -69.91 -34.83
N ARG A 538 -7.73 -68.80 -35.46
CA ARG A 538 -6.95 -67.55 -35.54
C ARG A 538 -7.78 -66.28 -35.30
N LYS A 539 -8.63 -66.27 -34.26
CA LYS A 539 -9.45 -65.09 -33.92
C LYS A 539 -9.72 -64.86 -32.42
N VAL A 540 -8.70 -65.11 -31.59
CA VAL A 540 -8.78 -64.94 -30.10
C VAL A 540 -7.61 -64.10 -29.53
N PHE A 541 -6.79 -63.45 -30.37
CA PHE A 541 -5.69 -62.57 -29.92
C PHE A 541 -5.63 -61.25 -30.70
N SER A 542 -6.74 -60.53 -30.73
CA SER A 542 -6.81 -59.12 -31.14
C SER A 542 -8.02 -58.47 -30.47
N SER A 543 -7.85 -57.23 -30.01
CA SER A 543 -8.72 -56.51 -29.05
C SER A 543 -8.49 -56.99 -27.58
N ASP A 544 -8.25 -56.13 -26.59
CA ASP A 544 -8.19 -54.65 -26.57
C ASP A 544 -7.03 -54.14 -25.72
N ASP A 545 -6.35 -53.11 -26.23
CA ASP A 545 -5.32 -52.34 -25.52
C ASP A 545 -5.79 -50.88 -25.49
N GLU A 546 -6.85 -50.62 -24.71
CA GLU A 546 -7.34 -49.26 -24.46
C GLU A 546 -6.41 -48.54 -23.48
N SER A 547 -5.56 -47.67 -24.03
CA SER A 547 -4.82 -46.67 -23.29
C SER A 547 -5.78 -45.69 -22.61
N VAL A 548 -6.02 -45.85 -21.31
CA VAL A 548 -6.72 -44.85 -20.50
C VAL A 548 -5.72 -43.74 -20.14
N ASP A 549 -5.81 -42.61 -20.84
CA ASP A 549 -5.17 -41.36 -20.40
C ASP A 549 -5.76 -40.95 -19.03
N VAL A 550 -4.89 -40.78 -18.02
CA VAL A 550 -5.23 -40.12 -16.75
C VAL A 550 -4.09 -39.17 -16.36
N GLU A 551 -4.42 -37.88 -16.46
CA GLU A 551 -3.73 -36.67 -15.94
C GLU A 551 -2.26 -36.41 -16.32
#